data_AF-A0A0R2E3D5-F1
#
_entry.id   AF-A0A0R2E3D5-F1
#
_cell.length_a   1.000
_cell.length_b   1.000
_cell.length_c   1.000
_cell.angle_alpha   90.00
_cell.angle_beta   90.00
_cell.angle_gamma   90.00
#
_symmetry.space_group_name_H-M   'P 1'
#
loop_
_entity.id
_entity.type
_entity.pdbx_description
1 polymer ?
#
loop_
_entity_poly.entity_id
_entity_poly.type
_entity_poly.pdbx_seq_one_letter_code
_entity_poly.pdbx_strand_id
1 'polypeptide(L)'
;MVTMEKEKINRLDTKFIDVLNKTHLSKEEKREQYKILHRAKKQEGIKFSGKFGKVPTSMFDDKSIRSQSLALYTYLSANAHGWKYLDFNSKIIAGRFGLSKFMKKEIDGYFQELIDNGYIKIVKKWMSGKSEFYDLSFEDYSKDFSKVYTEDIYKITGDLNSPKVFSVISAYAAIKSTLYEDKSNLNEDSGIVYASASLLEDRSKLSTGTFFTARRWLTDNCIISTIKANLSHRQGVKKNYYSLYSEAYGLERFMIRAWIDNRINYVSEGVVVDNPEKINQEILKMLV
;
A
#
# COMPACT_ATOMS: atom_id res chain seq x y z
N MET A 1 -18.77 29.51 -10.73
CA MET A 1 -18.90 28.73 -9.48
C MET A 1 -17.51 28.40 -8.97
N VAL A 2 -17.07 29.07 -7.90
CA VAL A 2 -15.88 28.67 -7.14
C VAL A 2 -16.34 27.53 -6.25
N THR A 3 -15.86 26.30 -6.51
CA THR A 3 -16.26 25.10 -5.79
C THR A 3 -15.94 25.21 -4.30
N MET A 4 -16.78 24.67 -3.43
CA MET A 4 -16.60 24.66 -1.96
C MET A 4 -15.19 24.18 -1.51
N GLU A 5 -14.49 23.40 -2.34
CA GLU A 5 -13.09 23.02 -2.12
C GLU A 5 -12.13 24.21 -2.16
N LYS A 6 -12.29 25.14 -3.12
CA LYS A 6 -11.49 26.38 -3.17
C LYS A 6 -11.71 27.23 -1.92
N GLU A 7 -12.93 27.29 -1.41
CA GLU A 7 -13.24 28.00 -0.15
C GLU A 7 -12.70 27.27 1.09
N LYS A 8 -12.73 25.93 1.13
CA LYS A 8 -12.14 25.14 2.22
C LYS A 8 -10.62 25.25 2.28
N ILE A 9 -9.95 25.20 1.12
CA ILE A 9 -8.49 25.38 1.00
C ILE A 9 -8.11 26.80 1.45
N ASN A 10 -8.81 27.83 0.96
CA ASN A 10 -8.60 29.21 1.41
C ASN A 10 -8.83 29.38 2.93
N ARG A 11 -9.83 28.71 3.53
CA ARG A 11 -10.05 28.74 4.99
C ARG A 11 -8.94 28.05 5.79
N LEU A 12 -8.37 26.97 5.28
CA LEU A 12 -7.23 26.28 5.91
C LEU A 12 -5.96 27.13 5.83
N ASP A 13 -5.75 27.81 4.70
CA ASP A 13 -4.65 28.77 4.52
C ASP A 13 -4.74 29.94 5.49
N THR A 14 -5.92 30.55 5.64
CA THR A 14 -6.13 31.66 6.57
C THR A 14 -5.86 31.21 8.01
N LYS A 15 -6.30 30.01 8.40
CA LYS A 15 -5.99 29.43 9.72
C LYS A 15 -4.50 29.17 9.90
N PHE A 16 -3.81 28.66 8.88
CA PHE A 16 -2.38 28.39 8.94
C PHE A 16 -1.56 29.68 9.06
N ILE A 17 -1.91 30.71 8.27
CA ILE A 17 -1.33 32.05 8.32
C ILE A 17 -1.57 32.69 9.70
N ASP A 18 -2.79 32.59 10.23
CA ASP A 18 -3.14 33.12 11.55
C ASP A 18 -2.37 32.42 12.68
N VAL A 19 -2.22 31.10 12.61
CA VAL A 19 -1.42 30.32 13.57
C VAL A 19 0.05 30.72 13.48
N LEU A 20 0.61 30.83 12.27
CA LEU A 20 2.00 31.27 12.04
C LEU A 20 2.25 32.68 12.56
N ASN A 21 1.33 33.61 12.33
CA ASN A 21 1.47 34.99 12.78
C ASN A 21 1.46 35.11 14.31
N LYS A 22 0.74 34.22 15.00
CA LYS A 22 0.70 34.13 16.47
C LYS A 22 1.92 33.43 17.09
N THR A 23 2.81 32.85 16.30
CA THR A 23 4.06 32.28 16.81
C THR A 23 5.15 33.34 17.05
N HIS A 24 6.07 33.04 17.98
CA HIS A 24 7.26 33.85 18.26
C HIS A 24 8.40 33.68 17.24
N LEU A 25 8.12 33.13 16.05
CA LEU A 25 9.11 32.97 14.99
C LEU A 25 9.62 34.34 14.52
N SER A 26 10.90 34.39 14.19
CA SER A 26 11.52 35.55 13.54
C SER A 26 10.90 35.81 12.16
N LYS A 27 11.10 37.02 11.65
CA LYS A 27 10.55 37.44 10.35
C LYS A 27 11.10 36.59 9.19
N GLU A 28 12.35 36.14 9.28
CA GLU A 28 12.99 35.25 8.30
C GLU A 28 12.45 33.82 8.37
N GLU A 29 12.22 33.30 9.59
CA GLU A 29 11.59 32.00 9.76
C GLU A 29 10.16 31.99 9.24
N LYS A 30 9.35 33.01 9.54
CA LYS A 30 8.00 33.15 8.97
C LYS A 30 8.06 33.21 7.43
N ARG A 31 9.03 33.91 6.85
CA ARG A 31 9.24 33.96 5.40
C ARG A 31 9.56 32.58 4.80
N GLU A 32 10.39 31.77 5.45
CA GLU A 32 10.64 30.42 4.96
C GLU A 32 9.44 29.50 5.12
N GLN A 33 8.64 29.65 6.18
CA GLN A 33 7.39 28.90 6.33
C GLN A 33 6.39 29.24 5.22
N TYR A 34 6.26 30.53 4.87
CA TYR A 34 5.45 30.95 3.73
C TYR A 34 5.98 30.40 2.40
N LYS A 35 7.30 30.37 2.19
CA LYS A 35 7.88 29.79 0.96
C LYS A 35 7.63 28.29 0.86
N ILE A 36 7.64 27.54 1.96
CA ILE A 36 7.33 26.11 1.97
C ILE A 36 5.86 25.86 1.58
N LEU A 37 4.92 26.58 2.22
CA LEU A 37 3.49 26.53 1.87
C LEU A 37 3.28 26.87 0.40
N HIS A 38 3.96 27.90 -0.10
CA HIS A 38 3.82 28.35 -1.48
C HIS A 38 4.50 27.42 -2.51
N ARG A 39 5.57 26.70 -2.13
CA ARG A 39 6.20 25.66 -2.95
C ARG A 39 5.32 24.41 -3.03
N ALA A 40 4.72 23.98 -1.91
CA ALA A 40 3.73 22.91 -1.89
C ALA A 40 2.54 23.24 -2.83
N LYS A 41 2.00 24.46 -2.75
CA LYS A 41 0.95 24.96 -3.66
C LYS A 41 1.37 25.05 -5.13
N LYS A 42 2.60 25.48 -5.42
CA LYS A 42 3.10 25.55 -6.80
C LYS A 42 3.27 24.15 -7.42
N GLN A 43 3.46 23.13 -6.59
CA GLN A 43 3.38 21.73 -7.00
C GLN A 43 1.94 21.21 -7.09
N GLU A 44 0.98 21.67 -6.28
CA GLU A 44 -0.46 21.35 -6.46
C GLU A 44 -1.03 21.84 -7.81
N GLY A 45 -0.38 22.82 -8.45
CA GLY A 45 -0.67 23.22 -9.84
C GLY A 45 -0.25 22.19 -10.90
N ILE A 46 0.59 21.22 -10.53
CA ILE A 46 0.79 19.99 -11.27
C ILE A 46 -0.41 19.11 -10.92
N LYS A 47 -1.27 18.80 -11.90
CA LYS A 47 -2.37 17.83 -11.71
C LYS A 47 -1.80 16.53 -11.17
N PHE A 48 -1.81 16.34 -9.85
CA PHE A 48 -1.43 15.09 -9.21
C PHE A 48 -2.56 14.08 -9.48
N SER A 49 -2.41 13.34 -10.57
CA SER A 49 -3.28 12.25 -10.99
C SER A 49 -3.08 10.96 -10.15
N GLY A 50 -2.35 11.04 -9.04
CA GLY A 50 -1.90 9.86 -8.29
C GLY A 50 -2.87 9.44 -7.18
N LYS A 51 -3.76 8.48 -7.47
CA LYS A 51 -4.54 7.72 -6.47
C LYS A 51 -3.71 6.64 -5.74
N PHE A 52 -2.37 6.68 -5.84
CA PHE A 52 -1.48 5.64 -5.35
C PHE A 52 -0.15 6.20 -4.82
N GLY A 53 0.39 5.52 -3.81
CA GLY A 53 1.78 5.63 -3.38
C GLY A 53 2.70 4.70 -4.18
N LYS A 54 4.00 4.93 -4.03
CA LYS A 54 5.07 4.16 -4.66
C LYS A 54 5.95 3.50 -3.59
N VAL A 55 6.10 2.18 -3.65
CA VAL A 55 7.02 1.42 -2.79
C VAL A 55 8.19 0.94 -3.65
N PRO A 56 9.45 1.36 -3.39
CA PRO A 56 10.62 0.89 -4.14
C PRO A 56 10.69 -0.64 -4.12
N THR A 57 10.97 -1.25 -5.27
CA THR A 57 11.06 -2.72 -5.34
C THR A 57 12.23 -3.25 -4.51
N SER A 58 13.33 -2.50 -4.44
CA SER A 58 14.50 -2.77 -3.59
C SER A 58 14.14 -2.99 -2.11
N MET A 59 13.09 -2.34 -1.61
CA MET A 59 12.63 -2.49 -0.23
C MET A 59 12.09 -3.89 0.07
N PHE A 60 11.54 -4.59 -0.92
CA PHE A 60 11.06 -5.96 -0.74
C PHE A 60 12.22 -6.96 -0.66
N ASP A 61 13.35 -6.65 -1.28
CA ASP A 61 14.54 -7.52 -1.29
C ASP A 61 15.51 -7.20 -0.14
N ASP A 62 15.36 -6.02 0.48
CA ASP A 62 16.17 -5.60 1.61
C ASP A 62 15.92 -6.46 2.87
N LYS A 63 16.99 -7.07 3.38
CA LYS A 63 16.94 -7.94 4.57
C LYS A 63 17.05 -7.17 5.88
N SER A 64 17.47 -5.89 5.86
CA SER A 64 17.54 -5.06 7.06
C SER A 64 16.15 -4.54 7.47
N ILE A 65 15.21 -4.52 6.52
CA ILE A 65 13.88 -3.97 6.70
C ILE A 65 12.92 -5.01 7.28
N ARG A 66 12.29 -4.63 8.39
CA ARG A 66 11.21 -5.40 9.04
C ARG A 66 9.87 -5.19 8.34
N SER A 67 8.96 -6.14 8.53
CA SER A 67 7.59 -6.04 7.99
C SER A 67 6.88 -4.76 8.46
N GLN A 68 7.04 -4.35 9.71
CA GLN A 68 6.42 -3.14 10.23
C GLN A 68 6.96 -1.87 9.58
N SER A 69 8.25 -1.81 9.28
CA SER A 69 8.89 -0.70 8.55
C SER A 69 8.41 -0.65 7.10
N LEU A 70 8.29 -1.81 6.44
CA LEU A 70 7.66 -1.91 5.11
C LEU A 70 6.21 -1.41 5.11
N ALA A 71 5.42 -1.81 6.10
CA ALA A 71 4.04 -1.33 6.24
C ALA A 71 3.96 0.16 6.54
N LEU A 72 4.84 0.67 7.41
CA LEU A 72 4.93 2.09 7.72
C LEU A 72 5.25 2.89 6.46
N TYR A 73 6.29 2.52 5.73
CA TYR A 73 6.64 3.18 4.47
C TYR A 73 5.50 3.12 3.44
N THR A 74 4.87 1.95 3.30
CA THR A 74 3.72 1.76 2.40
C THR A 74 2.58 2.72 2.75
N TYR A 75 2.23 2.83 4.03
CA TYR A 75 1.21 3.76 4.52
C TYR A 75 1.59 5.21 4.25
N LEU A 76 2.83 5.59 4.59
CA LEU A 76 3.34 6.95 4.39
C LEU A 76 3.31 7.33 2.91
N SER A 77 3.80 6.45 2.04
CA SER A 77 3.85 6.67 0.59
C SER A 77 2.45 6.78 -0.03
N ALA A 78 1.50 5.94 0.39
CA ALA A 78 0.12 6.02 -0.07
C ALA A 78 -0.58 7.33 0.33
N ASN A 79 -0.26 7.85 1.52
CA ASN A 79 -0.79 9.11 2.03
C ASN A 79 0.01 10.34 1.59
N ALA A 80 1.19 10.13 1.01
CA ALA A 80 2.03 11.22 0.56
C ALA A 80 1.46 11.94 -0.64
N HIS A 81 0.72 11.28 -1.54
CA HIS A 81 0.10 11.92 -2.71
C HIS A 81 1.03 12.85 -3.52
N GLY A 82 2.35 12.57 -3.53
CA GLY A 82 3.34 13.44 -4.18
C GLY A 82 3.81 14.65 -3.36
N TRP A 83 3.38 14.77 -2.12
CA TRP A 83 3.87 15.75 -1.15
C TRP A 83 5.30 15.40 -0.76
N LYS A 84 6.20 16.36 -0.92
CA LYS A 84 7.62 16.20 -0.58
C LYS A 84 7.84 16.09 0.94
N TYR A 85 6.96 16.68 1.74
CA TYR A 85 7.10 16.74 3.20
C TYR A 85 5.76 16.46 3.87
N LEU A 86 5.75 15.53 4.83
CA LEU A 86 4.57 15.21 5.63
C LEU A 86 4.91 15.26 7.12
N ASP A 87 4.04 15.90 7.90
CA ASP A 87 4.07 15.80 9.37
C ASP A 87 3.41 14.49 9.76
N PHE A 88 4.22 13.43 9.74
CA PHE A 88 3.88 12.23 10.47
C PHE A 88 4.68 12.23 11.76
N ASN A 89 4.01 11.91 12.86
CA ASN A 89 4.70 11.54 14.08
C ASN A 89 4.10 10.24 14.59
N SER A 90 4.88 9.50 15.38
CA SER A 90 4.45 8.21 15.93
C SER A 90 3.15 8.29 16.73
N LYS A 91 2.82 9.46 17.31
CA LYS A 91 1.54 9.68 18.00
C LYS A 91 0.35 9.66 17.03
N ILE A 92 0.45 10.30 15.87
CA ILE A 92 -0.60 10.29 14.85
C ILE A 92 -0.80 8.87 14.32
N ILE A 93 0.28 8.18 13.98
CA ILE A 93 0.22 6.82 13.44
C ILE A 93 -0.33 5.84 14.49
N ALA A 94 0.17 5.90 15.73
CA ALA A 94 -0.36 5.08 16.81
C ALA A 94 -1.86 5.34 17.04
N GLY A 95 -2.29 6.60 17.01
CA GLY A 95 -3.69 6.96 17.13
C GLY A 95 -4.54 6.41 15.98
N ARG A 96 -4.02 6.49 14.75
CA ARG A 96 -4.70 5.97 13.54
C ARG A 96 -4.83 4.46 13.56
N PHE A 97 -3.84 3.75 14.07
CA PHE A 97 -3.79 2.28 14.10
C PHE A 97 -4.35 1.67 15.39
N GLY A 98 -4.85 2.49 16.32
CA GLY A 98 -5.38 2.00 17.60
C GLY A 98 -4.34 1.45 18.56
N LEU A 99 -3.09 1.89 18.42
CA LEU A 99 -1.97 1.31 19.13
C LEU A 99 -1.77 1.97 20.49
N SER A 100 -1.32 1.17 21.44
CA SER A 100 -1.05 1.63 22.80
C SER A 100 0.09 2.64 22.84
N LYS A 101 0.21 3.38 23.96
CA LYS A 101 1.31 4.33 24.16
C LYS A 101 2.69 3.65 24.10
N PHE A 102 2.80 2.37 24.45
CA PHE A 102 4.06 1.62 24.40
C PHE A 102 4.54 1.39 22.97
N MET A 103 3.62 1.19 22.02
CA MET A 103 3.96 1.00 20.60
C MET A 103 4.39 2.28 19.89
N LYS A 104 4.29 3.45 20.52
CA LYS A 104 4.88 4.68 19.97
C LYS A 104 6.39 4.59 19.81
N LYS A 105 7.07 4.04 20.82
CA LYS A 105 8.53 3.82 20.78
C LYS A 105 8.91 2.85 19.66
N GLU A 106 8.08 1.86 19.41
CA GLU A 106 8.31 0.92 18.31
C GLU A 106 8.14 1.59 16.94
N ILE A 107 7.11 2.44 16.79
CA ILE A 107 6.94 3.25 15.57
C ILE A 107 8.12 4.20 15.36
N ASP A 108 8.62 4.85 16.40
CA ASP A 108 9.84 5.67 16.32
C ASP A 108 11.04 4.83 15.84
N GLY A 109 11.15 3.59 16.33
CA GLY A 109 12.16 2.63 15.86
C GLY A 109 11.99 2.25 14.39
N TYR A 110 10.77 2.13 13.87
CA TYR A 110 10.52 1.88 12.45
C TYR A 110 10.86 3.09 11.59
N PHE A 111 10.57 4.31 12.06
CA PHE A 111 11.03 5.53 11.39
C PHE A 111 12.55 5.58 11.32
N GLN A 112 13.24 5.30 12.43
CA GLN A 112 14.70 5.31 12.46
C GLN A 112 15.28 4.27 11.50
N GLU A 113 14.72 3.07 11.44
CA GLU A 113 15.13 2.03 10.49
C GLU A 113 14.97 2.48 9.03
N LEU A 114 13.87 3.16 8.69
CA LEU A 114 13.67 3.73 7.35
C LEU A 114 14.66 4.85 7.02
N ILE A 115 15.09 5.61 8.02
CA ILE A 115 16.10 6.67 7.87
C ILE A 115 17.48 6.06 7.65
N ASP A 116 17.87 5.11 8.50
CA ASP A 116 19.19 4.47 8.49
C ASP A 116 19.45 3.74 7.17
N ASN A 117 18.39 3.16 6.58
CA ASN A 117 18.45 2.51 5.27
C ASN A 117 18.19 3.46 4.09
N GLY A 118 18.02 4.76 4.33
CA GLY A 118 17.91 5.78 3.28
C GLY A 118 16.57 5.82 2.52
N TYR A 119 15.54 5.11 3.00
CA TYR A 119 14.20 5.15 2.39
C TYR A 119 13.48 6.47 2.66
N ILE A 120 13.73 7.09 3.82
CA ILE A 120 13.21 8.41 4.18
C ILE A 120 14.32 9.32 4.69
N LYS A 121 14.20 10.63 4.49
CA LYS A 121 15.16 11.61 5.02
C LYS A 121 14.47 12.55 6.00
N ILE A 122 15.09 12.87 7.13
CA ILE A 122 14.57 13.93 8.02
C ILE A 122 14.92 15.29 7.41
N VAL A 123 13.91 16.14 7.19
CA VAL A 123 14.09 17.43 6.51
C VAL A 123 14.16 18.56 7.52
N LYS A 124 13.30 18.52 8.54
CA LYS A 124 13.28 19.47 9.65
C LYS A 124 12.75 18.82 10.92
N LYS A 125 13.33 19.18 12.06
CA LYS A 125 12.76 18.99 13.39
C LYS A 125 12.25 20.35 13.87
N TRP A 126 11.00 20.45 14.35
CA TRP A 126 10.56 21.69 14.99
C TRP A 126 11.35 21.94 16.27
N MET A 127 11.56 23.21 16.64
CA MET A 127 12.28 23.63 17.87
C MET A 127 11.73 22.99 19.16
N SER A 128 10.49 22.48 19.17
CA SER A 128 9.90 21.78 20.31
C SER A 128 10.29 20.29 20.40
N GLY A 129 11.01 19.75 19.42
CA GLY A 129 11.41 18.34 19.35
C GLY A 129 10.27 17.33 19.17
N LYS A 130 9.02 17.80 19.00
CA LYS A 130 7.81 16.94 19.01
C LYS A 130 7.27 16.57 17.63
N SER A 131 7.70 17.24 16.57
CA SER A 131 7.28 16.97 15.19
C SER A 131 8.50 16.91 14.27
N GLU A 132 8.60 15.80 13.52
CA GLU A 132 9.63 15.56 12.50
C GLU A 132 8.95 15.52 11.13
N PHE A 133 9.55 16.18 10.14
CA PHE A 133 9.09 16.16 8.76
C PHE A 133 9.97 15.23 7.95
N TYR A 134 9.36 14.23 7.34
CA TYR A 134 10.05 13.25 6.53
C TYR A 134 9.92 13.59 5.04
N ASP A 135 11.05 13.55 4.34
CA ASP A 135 11.08 13.44 2.88
C ASP A 135 10.93 11.99 2.50
N LEU A 136 9.88 11.69 1.74
CA LEU A 136 9.67 10.39 1.11
C LEU A 136 10.19 10.38 -0.32
N SER A 137 10.78 11.47 -0.83
CA SER A 137 11.35 11.51 -2.18
C SER A 137 12.52 10.54 -2.28
N PHE A 138 12.23 9.32 -2.73
CA PHE A 138 13.23 8.34 -3.08
C PHE A 138 13.78 8.69 -4.47
N GLU A 139 15.09 8.92 -4.55
CA GLU A 139 15.78 9.35 -5.78
C GLU A 139 15.57 8.36 -6.95
N ASP A 140 15.27 7.10 -6.64
CA ASP A 140 15.09 6.00 -7.59
C ASP A 140 13.63 5.72 -8.03
N TYR A 141 12.67 6.60 -7.71
CA TYR A 141 11.27 6.45 -8.19
C TYR A 141 11.10 6.44 -9.71
N SER A 142 12.18 6.67 -10.46
CA SER A 142 12.17 6.78 -11.92
C SER A 142 12.25 5.43 -12.65
N LYS A 143 12.62 4.32 -12.00
CA LYS A 143 12.79 3.03 -12.70
C LYS A 143 11.95 1.88 -12.13
N ASP A 144 12.01 1.58 -10.83
CA ASP A 144 11.33 0.38 -10.28
C ASP A 144 10.57 0.63 -8.97
N PHE A 145 9.24 0.60 -9.02
CA PHE A 145 8.37 0.72 -7.84
C PHE A 145 7.06 -0.05 -8.00
N SER A 146 6.54 -0.55 -6.88
CA SER A 146 5.18 -1.08 -6.76
C SER A 146 4.17 0.05 -6.48
N LYS A 147 3.02 0.01 -7.16
CA LYS A 147 1.90 0.94 -6.91
C LYS A 147 1.03 0.42 -5.77
N VAL A 148 0.78 1.25 -4.76
CA VAL A 148 -0.12 0.96 -3.63
C VAL A 148 -1.26 1.96 -3.59
N TYR A 149 -2.52 1.52 -3.69
CA TYR A 149 -3.65 2.44 -3.81
C TYR A 149 -4.04 3.03 -2.46
N THR A 150 -4.26 4.35 -2.43
CA THR A 150 -4.59 5.04 -1.19
C THR A 150 -5.93 4.57 -0.63
N GLU A 151 -6.92 4.30 -1.49
CA GLU A 151 -8.24 3.82 -1.08
C GLU A 151 -8.18 2.49 -0.32
N ASP A 152 -7.35 1.55 -0.78
CA ASP A 152 -7.12 0.27 -0.11
C ASP A 152 -6.48 0.47 1.27
N ILE A 153 -5.47 1.35 1.35
CA ILE A 153 -4.80 1.68 2.62
C ILE A 153 -5.78 2.36 3.59
N TYR A 154 -6.68 3.21 3.11
CA TYR A 154 -7.71 3.80 3.96
C TYR A 154 -8.73 2.77 4.45
N LYS A 155 -9.12 1.81 3.61
CA LYS A 155 -9.98 0.70 4.03
C LYS A 155 -9.31 -0.14 5.12
N ILE A 156 -8.06 -0.57 4.88
CA ILE A 156 -7.26 -1.33 5.84
C ILE A 156 -7.15 -0.61 7.19
N THR A 157 -6.79 0.67 7.18
CA THR A 157 -6.57 1.46 8.40
C THR A 157 -7.84 1.97 9.05
N GLY A 158 -8.97 1.95 8.35
CA GLY A 158 -10.28 2.27 8.89
C GLY A 158 -10.91 1.09 9.64
N ASP A 159 -10.72 -0.12 9.12
CA ASP A 159 -11.35 -1.33 9.65
C ASP A 159 -10.49 -2.05 10.72
N LEU A 160 -9.17 -1.85 10.70
CA LEU A 160 -8.25 -2.45 11.67
C LEU A 160 -7.75 -1.45 12.69
N ASN A 161 -8.16 -1.65 13.94
CA ASN A 161 -7.71 -0.88 15.10
C ASN A 161 -6.82 -1.72 16.02
N SER A 162 -5.76 -2.32 15.47
CA SER A 162 -4.86 -3.22 16.20
C SER A 162 -3.49 -3.36 15.51
N PRO A 163 -2.46 -3.94 16.18
CA PRO A 163 -1.16 -4.20 15.55
C PRO A 163 -1.21 -5.03 14.27
N LYS A 164 -2.30 -5.79 14.04
CA LYS A 164 -2.51 -6.57 12.80
C LYS A 164 -2.52 -5.70 11.54
N VAL A 165 -2.78 -4.40 11.66
CA VAL A 165 -2.76 -3.46 10.55
C VAL A 165 -1.41 -3.48 9.82
N PHE A 166 -0.29 -3.59 10.55
CA PHE A 166 1.03 -3.68 9.92
C PHE A 166 1.14 -4.93 9.05
N SER A 167 0.77 -6.10 9.58
CA SER A 167 0.81 -7.35 8.81
C SER A 167 -0.07 -7.31 7.56
N VAL A 168 -1.25 -6.69 7.65
CA VAL A 168 -2.17 -6.55 6.51
C VAL A 168 -1.60 -5.60 5.45
N ILE A 169 -1.04 -4.45 5.85
CA ILE A 169 -0.40 -3.52 4.92
C ILE A 169 0.84 -4.15 4.25
N SER A 170 1.69 -4.87 4.99
CA SER A 170 2.88 -5.53 4.40
C SER A 170 2.50 -6.64 3.42
N ALA A 171 1.49 -7.46 3.75
CA ALA A 171 0.97 -8.47 2.84
C ALA A 171 0.39 -7.83 1.57
N TYR A 172 -0.36 -6.73 1.71
CA TYR A 172 -0.88 -5.97 0.58
C TYR A 172 0.24 -5.43 -0.31
N ALA A 173 1.27 -4.80 0.27
CA ALA A 173 2.41 -4.27 -0.47
C ALA A 173 3.14 -5.35 -1.29
N ALA A 174 3.38 -6.52 -0.69
CA ALA A 174 4.03 -7.66 -1.34
C ALA A 174 3.20 -8.23 -2.51
N ILE A 175 1.89 -8.39 -2.32
CA ILE A 175 1.00 -8.87 -3.39
C ILE A 175 0.96 -7.83 -4.52
N LYS A 176 0.87 -6.54 -4.19
CA LYS A 176 0.88 -5.45 -5.17
C LYS A 176 2.18 -5.38 -5.97
N SER A 177 3.34 -5.63 -5.35
CA SER A 177 4.61 -5.64 -6.09
C SER A 177 4.65 -6.76 -7.12
N THR A 178 4.19 -7.97 -6.75
CA THR A 178 4.08 -9.07 -7.71
C THR A 178 3.08 -8.77 -8.85
N LEU A 179 1.93 -8.15 -8.56
CA LEU A 179 0.94 -7.74 -9.56
C LEU A 179 1.45 -6.67 -10.54
N TYR A 180 2.46 -5.89 -10.16
CA TYR A 180 2.98 -4.79 -10.97
C TYR A 180 4.22 -5.21 -11.79
N GLU A 181 5.13 -5.98 -11.19
CA GLU A 181 6.36 -6.43 -11.85
C GLU A 181 6.11 -7.43 -12.98
N ASP A 182 5.09 -8.28 -12.88
CA ASP A 182 4.77 -9.23 -13.97
C ASP A 182 4.04 -8.56 -15.16
N LYS A 183 3.53 -7.32 -15.01
CA LYS A 183 2.91 -6.57 -16.11
C LYS A 183 3.92 -6.04 -17.13
N SER A 184 5.22 -5.94 -16.79
CA SER A 184 6.25 -5.57 -17.76
C SER A 184 6.66 -6.74 -18.67
N ASN A 185 6.35 -7.98 -18.26
CA ASN A 185 6.74 -9.21 -18.97
C ASN A 185 5.57 -9.96 -19.64
N LEU A 186 4.32 -9.51 -19.49
CA LEU A 186 3.15 -10.15 -20.05
C LEU A 186 2.34 -9.17 -20.89
N ASN A 187 1.92 -9.62 -22.08
CA ASN A 187 0.97 -8.94 -22.96
C ASN A 187 -0.19 -8.34 -22.14
N GLU A 188 -0.47 -7.07 -22.43
CA GLU A 188 -1.09 -5.99 -21.64
C GLU A 188 -2.38 -6.24 -20.82
N ASP A 189 -2.96 -7.44 -20.72
CA ASP A 189 -4.37 -7.59 -20.32
C ASP A 189 -4.72 -8.54 -19.17
N SER A 190 -3.78 -9.24 -18.53
CA SER A 190 -4.14 -10.05 -17.35
C SER A 190 -3.63 -9.40 -16.07
N GLY A 191 -4.48 -8.64 -15.37
CA GLY A 191 -4.27 -8.22 -13.97
C GLY A 191 -4.25 -9.37 -12.95
N ILE A 192 -3.67 -10.49 -13.37
CA ILE A 192 -3.65 -11.79 -12.70
C ILE A 192 -2.20 -12.21 -12.64
N VAL A 193 -1.72 -12.51 -11.44
CA VAL A 193 -0.34 -12.96 -11.22
C VAL A 193 -0.33 -14.23 -10.40
N TYR A 194 0.59 -15.13 -10.76
CA TYR A 194 0.99 -16.24 -9.92
C TYR A 194 2.12 -15.79 -9.01
N ALA A 195 2.00 -16.06 -7.72
CA ALA A 195 3.12 -15.92 -6.80
C ALA A 195 3.17 -17.13 -5.86
N SER A 196 4.38 -17.64 -5.61
CA SER A 196 4.57 -18.68 -4.60
C SER A 196 4.35 -18.10 -3.21
N ALA A 197 3.92 -18.94 -2.27
CA ALA A 197 3.80 -18.53 -0.87
C ALA A 197 5.16 -18.05 -0.32
N SER A 198 6.24 -18.77 -0.65
CA SER A 198 7.60 -18.38 -0.25
C SER A 198 7.99 -16.98 -0.74
N LEU A 199 7.71 -16.64 -2.00
CA LEU A 199 8.02 -15.32 -2.55
C LEU A 199 7.26 -14.23 -1.81
N LEU A 200 5.97 -14.43 -1.53
CA LEU A 200 5.15 -13.44 -0.84
C LEU A 200 5.50 -13.33 0.65
N GLU A 201 5.90 -14.42 1.30
CA GLU A 201 6.42 -14.42 2.67
C GLU A 201 7.72 -13.61 2.75
N ASP A 202 8.66 -13.87 1.85
CA ASP A 202 9.94 -13.15 1.77
C ASP A 202 9.73 -11.66 1.51
N ARG A 203 8.86 -11.30 0.55
CA ARG A 203 8.57 -9.91 0.21
C ARG A 203 7.78 -9.18 1.28
N SER A 204 6.84 -9.85 1.95
CA SER A 204 6.06 -9.25 3.04
C SER A 204 6.83 -9.18 4.36
N LYS A 205 7.93 -9.94 4.49
CA LYS A 205 8.72 -10.10 5.73
C LYS A 205 7.86 -10.68 6.87
N LEU A 206 6.89 -11.51 6.53
CA LEU A 206 5.96 -12.15 7.46
C LEU A 206 6.20 -13.65 7.51
N SER A 207 5.97 -14.26 8.68
CA SER A 207 5.89 -15.72 8.76
C SER A 207 4.67 -16.23 7.98
N THR A 208 4.76 -17.46 7.47
CA THR A 208 3.72 -18.16 6.69
C THR A 208 2.32 -17.98 7.28
N GLY A 209 2.12 -18.31 8.56
CA GLY A 209 0.81 -18.21 9.22
C GLY A 209 0.26 -16.79 9.34
N THR A 210 1.16 -15.82 9.58
CA THR A 210 0.80 -14.40 9.65
C THR A 210 0.42 -13.87 8.28
N PHE A 211 1.19 -14.22 7.25
CA PHE A 211 0.89 -13.86 5.86
C PHE A 211 -0.46 -14.42 5.42
N PHE A 212 -0.76 -15.69 5.65
CA PHE A 212 -2.04 -16.28 5.24
C PHE A 212 -3.24 -15.66 5.95
N THR A 213 -3.08 -15.29 7.23
CA THR A 213 -4.11 -14.58 8.00
C THR A 213 -4.35 -13.18 7.45
N ALA A 214 -3.27 -12.44 7.16
CA ALA A 214 -3.33 -11.11 6.55
C ALA A 214 -3.94 -11.16 5.13
N ARG A 215 -3.51 -12.12 4.30
CA ARG A 215 -4.06 -12.38 2.96
C ARG A 215 -5.56 -12.67 3.04
N ARG A 216 -5.98 -13.57 3.93
CA ARG A 216 -7.40 -13.89 4.11
C ARG A 216 -8.21 -12.64 4.44
N TRP A 217 -7.71 -11.80 5.35
CA TRP A 217 -8.36 -10.53 5.66
C TRP A 217 -8.49 -9.62 4.42
N LEU A 218 -7.46 -9.49 3.59
CA LEU A 218 -7.50 -8.69 2.35
C LEU A 218 -8.54 -9.22 1.36
N THR A 219 -8.65 -10.54 1.26
CA THR A 219 -9.64 -11.22 0.40
C THR A 219 -11.06 -11.04 0.93
N ASP A 220 -11.29 -11.29 2.22
CA ASP A 220 -12.60 -11.16 2.88
C ASP A 220 -13.12 -9.71 2.82
N ASN A 221 -12.21 -8.73 2.80
CA ASN A 221 -12.52 -7.31 2.64
C ASN A 221 -12.47 -6.82 1.19
N CYS A 222 -12.50 -7.71 0.21
CA CYS A 222 -12.63 -7.37 -1.22
C CYS A 222 -11.57 -6.36 -1.71
N ILE A 223 -10.32 -6.48 -1.22
CA ILE A 223 -9.19 -5.66 -1.70
C ILE A 223 -8.43 -6.41 -2.81
N ILE A 224 -8.23 -7.71 -2.59
CA ILE A 224 -7.64 -8.63 -3.57
C ILE A 224 -8.58 -9.80 -3.81
N SER A 225 -8.41 -10.49 -4.94
CA SER A 225 -9.01 -11.80 -5.17
C SER A 225 -7.92 -12.84 -5.27
N THR A 226 -8.20 -14.04 -4.74
CA THR A 226 -7.24 -15.13 -4.67
C THR A 226 -7.88 -16.46 -5.02
N ILE A 227 -7.21 -17.22 -5.89
CA ILE A 227 -7.58 -18.61 -6.21
C ILE A 227 -6.36 -19.50 -6.01
N LYS A 228 -6.55 -20.63 -5.33
CA LYS A 228 -5.56 -21.69 -5.19
C LYS A 228 -5.92 -22.86 -6.09
N ALA A 229 -5.18 -23.07 -7.17
CA ALA A 229 -5.44 -24.12 -8.15
C ALA A 229 -4.36 -25.21 -8.16
N ASN A 230 -4.75 -26.41 -8.54
CA ASN A 230 -3.89 -27.58 -8.65
C ASN A 230 -3.44 -27.78 -10.10
N LEU A 231 -2.15 -27.89 -10.36
CA LEU A 231 -1.60 -28.05 -11.72
C LEU A 231 -1.67 -29.50 -12.21
N SER A 232 -2.15 -29.69 -13.45
CA SER A 232 -2.30 -31.00 -14.08
C SER A 232 -0.98 -31.71 -14.35
N HIS A 233 -0.05 -31.01 -15.02
CA HIS A 233 1.22 -31.58 -15.47
C HIS A 233 2.32 -31.64 -14.39
N ARG A 234 2.04 -31.23 -13.15
CA ARG A 234 3.02 -31.21 -12.05
C ARG A 234 2.57 -32.01 -10.84
N GLN A 235 1.96 -33.18 -11.07
CA GLN A 235 1.56 -34.13 -10.01
C GLN A 235 0.74 -33.47 -8.88
N GLY A 236 -0.06 -32.46 -9.21
CA GLY A 236 -0.89 -31.78 -8.22
C GLY A 236 -0.21 -30.75 -7.32
N VAL A 237 0.89 -30.14 -7.77
CA VAL A 237 1.42 -28.92 -7.15
C VAL A 237 0.33 -27.84 -7.12
N LYS A 238 0.11 -27.25 -5.94
CA LYS A 238 -0.85 -26.16 -5.72
C LYS A 238 -0.18 -24.80 -5.96
N LYS A 239 -0.86 -23.91 -6.68
CA LYS A 239 -0.42 -22.54 -6.95
C LYS A 239 -1.49 -21.54 -6.51
N ASN A 240 -1.06 -20.43 -5.92
CA ASN A 240 -1.93 -19.31 -5.61
C ASN A 240 -1.84 -18.26 -6.72
N TYR A 241 -2.99 -17.85 -7.21
CA TYR A 241 -3.15 -16.78 -8.19
C TYR A 241 -3.85 -15.62 -7.51
N TYR A 242 -3.44 -14.41 -7.87
CA TYR A 242 -3.87 -13.16 -7.27
C TYR A 242 -4.34 -12.21 -8.37
N SER A 243 -5.35 -11.41 -8.07
CA SER A 243 -5.72 -10.24 -8.85
C SER A 243 -6.16 -9.12 -7.92
N LEU A 244 -6.31 -7.91 -8.46
CA LEU A 244 -7.14 -6.91 -7.78
C LEU A 244 -8.58 -7.40 -7.71
N TYR A 245 -9.31 -7.00 -6.68
CA TYR A 245 -10.72 -7.40 -6.56
C TYR A 245 -11.57 -6.86 -7.72
N SER A 246 -11.26 -5.66 -8.22
CA SER A 246 -11.87 -5.10 -9.44
C SER A 246 -11.66 -5.95 -10.70
N GLU A 247 -10.69 -6.85 -10.68
CA GLU A 247 -10.30 -7.73 -11.78
C GLU A 247 -10.67 -9.20 -11.50
N ALA A 248 -11.47 -9.49 -10.46
CA ALA A 248 -11.84 -10.83 -10.03
C ALA A 248 -12.44 -11.69 -11.16
N TYR A 249 -13.28 -11.11 -12.01
CA TYR A 249 -13.84 -11.78 -13.19
C TYR A 249 -12.79 -12.17 -14.24
N GLY A 250 -11.69 -11.42 -14.30
CA GLY A 250 -10.53 -11.80 -15.12
C GLY A 250 -9.87 -13.05 -14.57
N LEU A 251 -9.62 -13.08 -13.24
CA LEU A 251 -9.03 -14.23 -12.55
C LEU A 251 -9.86 -15.50 -12.72
N GLU A 252 -11.18 -15.39 -12.64
CA GLU A 252 -12.12 -16.49 -12.88
C GLU A 252 -12.03 -17.03 -14.31
N ARG A 253 -12.14 -16.15 -15.31
CA ARG A 253 -12.04 -16.56 -16.73
C ARG A 253 -10.69 -17.19 -17.05
N PHE A 254 -9.61 -16.70 -16.46
CA PHE A 254 -8.30 -17.32 -16.58
C PHE A 254 -8.29 -18.75 -16.03
N MET A 255 -8.92 -19.00 -14.88
CA MET A 255 -9.02 -20.36 -14.33
C MET A 255 -9.84 -21.29 -15.20
N ILE A 256 -10.99 -20.84 -15.69
CA ILE A 256 -11.84 -21.64 -16.59
C ILE A 256 -11.05 -22.05 -17.84
N ARG A 257 -10.37 -21.10 -18.48
CA ARG A 257 -9.51 -21.39 -19.65
C ARG A 257 -8.37 -22.33 -19.29
N ALA A 258 -7.66 -22.09 -18.19
CA ALA A 258 -6.58 -22.96 -17.75
C ALA A 258 -7.06 -24.39 -17.47
N TRP A 259 -8.30 -24.55 -17.04
CA TRP A 259 -8.91 -25.86 -16.82
C TRP A 259 -9.29 -26.55 -18.15
N ILE A 260 -9.95 -25.84 -19.07
CA ILE A 260 -10.27 -26.33 -20.43
C ILE A 260 -8.99 -26.76 -21.17
N ASP A 261 -7.91 -26.00 -21.02
CA ASP A 261 -6.60 -26.28 -21.61
C ASP A 261 -5.85 -27.44 -20.91
N ASN A 262 -6.46 -28.11 -19.91
CA ASN A 262 -5.83 -29.13 -19.06
C ASN A 262 -4.55 -28.67 -18.35
N ARG A 263 -4.40 -27.37 -18.07
CA ARG A 263 -3.26 -26.83 -17.29
C ARG A 263 -3.50 -26.94 -15.79
N ILE A 264 -4.76 -26.91 -15.35
CA ILE A 264 -5.17 -27.14 -13.96
C ILE A 264 -6.18 -28.27 -13.87
N ASN A 265 -6.09 -29.07 -12.81
CA ASN A 265 -7.00 -30.21 -12.56
C ASN A 265 -8.23 -29.79 -11.75
N TYR A 266 -8.04 -28.99 -10.70
CA TYR A 266 -9.11 -28.51 -9.83
C TYR A 266 -8.73 -27.23 -9.08
N VAL A 267 -9.74 -26.45 -8.69
CA VAL A 267 -9.59 -25.31 -7.78
C VAL A 267 -9.81 -25.77 -6.35
N SER A 268 -8.80 -25.57 -5.50
CA SER A 268 -8.79 -26.02 -4.10
C SER A 268 -9.32 -25.00 -3.10
N GLU A 269 -9.28 -23.72 -3.45
CA GLU A 269 -9.75 -22.59 -2.65
C GLU A 269 -9.96 -21.41 -3.61
N GLY A 270 -11.02 -20.63 -3.45
CA GLY A 270 -11.25 -19.44 -4.28
C GLY A 270 -12.24 -18.49 -3.65
N VAL A 271 -11.91 -17.21 -3.63
CA VAL A 271 -12.86 -16.12 -3.39
C VAL A 271 -12.88 -15.28 -4.65
N VAL A 272 -13.89 -15.55 -5.47
CA VAL A 272 -14.34 -14.70 -6.56
C VAL A 272 -15.79 -14.39 -6.25
N VAL A 273 -16.17 -13.13 -6.52
CA VAL A 273 -17.52 -12.56 -6.45
C VAL A 273 -18.61 -13.64 -6.39
N ASP A 274 -19.18 -13.83 -5.19
CA ASP A 274 -20.28 -14.72 -4.87
C ASP A 274 -20.18 -16.18 -5.39
N ASN A 275 -19.61 -17.01 -4.51
CA ASN A 275 -19.80 -18.46 -4.41
C ASN A 275 -18.95 -19.35 -5.37
N PRO A 276 -17.86 -20.00 -4.91
CA PRO A 276 -17.07 -20.94 -5.71
C PRO A 276 -17.87 -22.14 -6.26
N GLU A 277 -19.02 -22.47 -5.67
CA GLU A 277 -19.96 -23.45 -6.24
C GLU A 277 -20.51 -23.01 -7.60
N LYS A 278 -20.69 -21.70 -7.81
CA LYS A 278 -21.18 -21.12 -9.06
C LYS A 278 -20.16 -21.27 -10.20
N ILE A 279 -18.87 -21.12 -9.89
CA ILE A 279 -17.78 -21.38 -10.85
C ILE A 279 -17.78 -22.85 -11.26
N ASN A 280 -17.86 -23.76 -10.29
CA ASN A 280 -17.92 -25.20 -10.59
C ASN A 280 -19.18 -25.56 -11.40
N GLN A 281 -20.32 -24.92 -11.13
CA GLN A 281 -21.55 -25.11 -11.89
C GLN A 281 -21.46 -24.53 -13.31
N GLU A 282 -20.85 -23.36 -13.50
CA GLU A 282 -20.60 -22.78 -14.84
C GLU A 282 -19.66 -23.68 -15.65
N ILE A 283 -18.59 -24.20 -15.01
CA ILE A 283 -17.69 -25.18 -15.60
C ILE A 283 -18.46 -26.45 -16.01
N LEU A 284 -19.30 -27.00 -15.13
CA LEU A 284 -20.11 -28.18 -15.41
C LEU A 284 -21.13 -27.95 -16.55
N LYS A 285 -21.71 -26.74 -16.65
CA LYS A 285 -22.63 -26.38 -17.75
C LYS A 285 -21.94 -26.31 -19.11
N MET A 286 -20.66 -25.98 -19.16
CA MET A 286 -19.88 -25.95 -20.42
C MET A 286 -19.45 -27.33 -20.91
N LEU A 287 -19.65 -28.39 -20.12
CA LEU A 287 -19.31 -29.78 -20.46
C LEU A 287 -20.48 -30.58 -21.06
N VAL A 288 -21.67 -29.97 -21.16
CA VAL A 288 -22.90 -30.57 -21.72
C VAL A 288 -23.17 -30.00 -23.11
#